data_AF-A0AA43EEZ9-F1
#
_entry.id   AF-A0AA43EEZ9-F1
#
_cell.length_a   1.000
_cell.length_b   1.000
_cell.length_c   1.000
_cell.angle_alpha   90.00
_cell.angle_beta   90.00
_cell.angle_gamma   90.00
#
_symmetry.space_group_name_H-M   'P 1'
#
loop_
_entity.id
_entity.type
_entity.pdbx_description
1 polymer ?
#
loop_
_entity_poly.entity_id
_entity_poly.type
_entity_poly.pdbx_seq_one_letter_code
_entity_poly.pdbx_strand_id
1 'polypeptide(L)'
;MIGWCKTGVRGFAGAVLVAMVASCGGGGGGGGAAPTDGWKLVLAYAGGSVVVPLEVMNVWLVEDEFTPERFNITGEGVALGGSFPAGLRVGYQENWNALLGKTIVVTAESGDPNEPGDAFIELAPGERSRVSGGTITFEKLSGNTRGGNGDMTLTGRVMLVVSTSTGIQNLMGTISVHCVTWG
;
A
#
# COMPACT_ATOMS: atom_id res chain seq x y z
N MET A 1 -57.04 -48.98 12.90
CA MET A 1 -57.46 -47.67 13.42
C MET A 1 -56.67 -46.60 12.68
N ILE A 2 -57.38 -45.58 12.17
CA ILE A 2 -57.02 -44.15 12.09
C ILE A 2 -55.59 -43.87 11.57
N GLY A 3 -55.34 -43.17 10.47
CA GLY A 3 -56.07 -42.06 9.85
C GLY A 3 -55.01 -41.13 9.25
N TRP A 4 -55.41 -40.42 8.19
CA TRP A 4 -54.60 -39.48 7.41
C TRP A 4 -53.88 -38.39 8.22
N CYS A 5 -52.74 -37.88 7.72
CA CYS A 5 -52.60 -36.43 7.50
C CYS A 5 -51.52 -36.08 6.46
N LYS A 6 -51.93 -35.28 5.48
CA LYS A 6 -51.11 -34.55 4.50
C LYS A 6 -50.38 -33.40 5.19
N THR A 7 -49.16 -33.06 4.74
CA THR A 7 -48.82 -31.65 4.44
C THR A 7 -47.60 -31.57 3.54
N GLY A 8 -47.82 -31.12 2.29
CA GLY A 8 -46.75 -30.57 1.46
C GLY A 8 -46.50 -29.11 1.84
N VAL A 9 -45.25 -28.69 1.84
CA VAL A 9 -44.86 -27.29 1.91
C VAL A 9 -44.07 -26.95 0.65
N ARG A 10 -44.58 -25.93 -0.04
CA ARG A 10 -44.00 -25.26 -1.21
C ARG A 10 -43.23 -24.02 -0.74
N GLY A 11 -42.26 -23.59 -1.54
CA GLY A 11 -41.68 -22.23 -1.53
C GLY A 11 -40.42 -22.14 -0.67
N PHE A 12 -39.38 -21.39 -1.04
CA PHE A 12 -39.32 -20.20 -1.89
C PHE A 12 -37.98 -20.16 -2.63
N ALA A 13 -38.03 -19.89 -3.94
CA ALA A 13 -36.90 -19.35 -4.68
C ALA A 13 -36.74 -17.88 -4.28
N GLY A 14 -35.66 -17.55 -3.57
CA GLY A 14 -35.25 -16.19 -3.26
C GLY A 14 -34.08 -15.78 -4.16
N ALA A 15 -34.39 -15.25 -5.34
CA ALA A 15 -33.40 -14.52 -6.13
C ALA A 15 -33.28 -13.12 -5.52
N VAL A 16 -32.16 -12.85 -4.83
CA VAL A 16 -31.82 -11.51 -4.35
C VAL A 16 -31.16 -10.77 -5.50
N LEU A 17 -31.95 -9.92 -6.17
CA LEU A 17 -31.47 -8.94 -7.15
C LEU A 17 -31.07 -7.67 -6.38
N VAL A 18 -29.77 -7.46 -6.16
CA VAL A 18 -29.27 -6.17 -5.64
C VAL A 18 -29.07 -5.23 -6.81
N ALA A 19 -29.98 -4.26 -6.95
CA ALA A 19 -29.78 -3.10 -7.81
C ALA A 19 -28.88 -2.09 -7.09
N MET A 20 -27.65 -1.89 -7.56
CA MET A 20 -26.83 -0.77 -7.12
C MET A 20 -27.22 0.49 -7.90
N VAL A 21 -27.74 1.47 -7.18
CA VAL A 21 -28.01 2.82 -7.67
C VAL A 21 -26.69 3.58 -7.64
N ALA A 22 -26.17 3.93 -8.81
CA ALA A 22 -25.05 4.85 -8.95
C ALA A 22 -25.50 6.27 -8.57
N SER A 23 -25.05 6.75 -7.42
CA SER A 23 -25.13 8.17 -7.04
C SER A 23 -23.86 8.86 -7.50
N CYS A 24 -23.98 9.69 -8.52
CA CYS A 24 -22.94 10.61 -8.98
C CYS A 24 -23.22 11.97 -8.33
N GLY A 25 -22.34 12.40 -7.43
CA GLY A 25 -22.42 13.69 -6.74
C GLY A 25 -21.01 14.19 -6.45
N GLY A 26 -20.57 15.19 -7.20
CA GLY A 26 -19.19 15.67 -7.23
C GLY A 26 -18.78 16.54 -6.04
N GLY A 27 -17.47 16.66 -5.87
CA GLY A 27 -16.80 17.57 -4.94
C GLY A 27 -15.30 17.34 -5.01
N GLY A 28 -14.55 18.30 -5.54
CA GLY A 28 -13.13 18.17 -5.87
C GLY A 28 -12.19 18.07 -4.67
N GLY A 29 -10.99 17.55 -4.93
CA GLY A 29 -9.85 17.59 -4.01
C GLY A 29 -8.86 16.46 -4.29
N GLY A 30 -7.66 16.81 -4.77
CA GLY A 30 -6.49 15.93 -4.83
C GLY A 30 -6.59 14.80 -5.86
N GLY A 31 -5.88 14.94 -6.98
CA GLY A 31 -5.67 13.84 -7.92
C GLY A 31 -4.75 12.76 -7.32
N GLY A 32 -5.23 12.04 -6.30
CA GLY A 32 -4.75 10.71 -6.02
C GLY A 32 -5.29 9.82 -7.13
N ALA A 33 -4.42 9.34 -8.01
CA ALA A 33 -4.80 8.34 -8.98
C ALA A 33 -5.48 7.18 -8.23
N ALA A 34 -6.68 6.79 -8.67
CA ALA A 34 -7.36 5.63 -8.11
C ALA A 34 -6.41 4.43 -8.17
N PRO A 35 -6.35 3.58 -7.12
CA PRO A 35 -5.47 2.42 -7.11
C PRO A 35 -5.76 1.58 -8.35
N THR A 36 -4.79 1.48 -9.25
CA THR A 36 -4.86 0.54 -10.36
C THR A 36 -4.73 -0.86 -9.76
N ASP A 37 -5.43 -1.86 -10.33
CA ASP A 37 -5.43 -3.28 -9.87
C ASP A 37 -4.02 -3.92 -9.70
N GLY A 38 -2.95 -3.21 -10.01
CA GLY A 38 -1.55 -3.58 -9.87
C GLY A 38 -0.81 -3.06 -8.62
N TRP A 39 -1.21 -1.95 -8.00
CA TRP A 39 -0.45 -1.37 -6.87
C TRP A 39 -0.92 -1.90 -5.53
N LYS A 40 -0.03 -2.66 -4.88
CA LYS A 40 -0.33 -3.38 -3.66
C LYS A 40 0.92 -3.82 -2.92
N LEU A 41 0.73 -4.00 -1.64
CA LEU A 41 1.62 -4.70 -0.73
C LEU A 41 1.00 -6.07 -0.45
N VAL A 42 1.75 -7.14 -0.70
CA VAL A 42 1.35 -8.50 -0.38
C VAL A 42 2.29 -9.04 0.67
N LEU A 43 1.77 -9.48 1.81
CA LEU A 43 2.56 -10.01 2.93
C LEU A 43 2.08 -11.41 3.31
N ALA A 44 3.03 -12.29 3.63
CA ALA A 44 2.73 -13.55 4.28
C ALA A 44 2.38 -13.29 5.77
N TYR A 45 1.16 -13.67 6.18
CA TYR A 45 0.68 -13.50 7.55
C TYR A 45 -0.35 -14.57 7.92
N ALA A 46 -0.31 -15.07 9.15
CA ALA A 46 -1.25 -16.05 9.71
C ALA A 46 -1.49 -17.30 8.81
N GLY A 47 -0.45 -17.77 8.10
CA GLY A 47 -0.56 -18.93 7.19
C GLY A 47 -1.18 -18.64 5.83
N GLY A 48 -1.50 -17.37 5.53
CA GLY A 48 -2.04 -16.91 4.26
C GLY A 48 -1.31 -15.69 3.72
N SER A 49 -1.97 -14.95 2.82
CA SER A 49 -1.49 -13.69 2.28
C SER A 49 -2.47 -12.56 2.61
N VAL A 50 -1.95 -11.47 3.14
CA VAL A 50 -2.66 -10.19 3.28
C VAL A 50 -2.30 -9.34 2.07
N VAL A 51 -3.31 -8.79 1.41
CA VAL A 51 -3.16 -7.87 0.27
C VAL A 51 -3.66 -6.51 0.71
N VAL A 52 -2.76 -5.53 0.73
CA VAL A 52 -3.07 -4.15 1.10
C VAL A 52 -2.92 -3.28 -0.16
N PRO A 53 -3.97 -2.57 -0.60
CA PRO A 53 -3.88 -1.68 -1.75
C PRO A 53 -2.92 -0.52 -1.44
N LEU A 54 -2.13 -0.12 -2.45
CA LEU A 54 -1.26 1.03 -2.38
C LEU A 54 -1.70 2.09 -3.37
N GLU A 55 -1.48 3.35 -3.02
CA GLU A 55 -1.80 4.49 -3.87
C GLU A 55 -0.54 5.12 -4.42
N VAL A 56 0.41 5.46 -3.55
CA VAL A 56 1.59 6.25 -3.95
C VAL A 56 2.76 6.08 -2.99
N MET A 57 3.96 6.17 -3.53
CA MET A 57 5.22 6.41 -2.86
C MET A 57 5.65 7.84 -3.17
N ASN A 58 5.50 8.73 -2.20
CA ASN A 58 6.01 10.09 -2.25
C ASN A 58 7.48 10.09 -1.87
N VAL A 59 8.30 10.81 -2.63
CA VAL A 59 9.71 11.04 -2.33
C VAL A 59 9.96 12.54 -2.25
N TRP A 60 10.44 13.02 -1.12
CA TRP A 60 10.83 14.42 -0.96
C TRP A 60 12.30 14.59 -1.32
N LEU A 61 12.51 15.31 -2.42
CA LEU A 61 13.80 15.69 -2.95
C LEU A 61 14.41 16.79 -2.07
N VAL A 62 15.73 16.80 -2.01
CA VAL A 62 16.50 17.79 -1.26
C VAL A 62 17.58 18.36 -2.18
N GLU A 63 17.99 19.60 -1.97
CA GLU A 63 19.02 20.22 -2.83
C GLU A 63 20.42 19.68 -2.52
N ASP A 64 20.73 19.47 -1.24
CA ASP A 64 22.06 19.08 -0.80
C ASP A 64 22.29 17.56 -0.83
N GLU A 65 23.54 17.12 -0.97
CA GLU A 65 23.91 15.70 -1.09
C GLU A 65 24.06 14.97 0.25
N PHE A 66 24.00 15.69 1.38
CA PHE A 66 24.25 15.15 2.71
C PHE A 66 22.95 14.81 3.44
N THR A 67 21.87 15.53 3.14
CA THR A 67 20.54 15.25 3.63
C THR A 67 19.95 14.07 2.84
N PRO A 68 19.48 13.01 3.52
CA PRO A 68 18.85 11.91 2.84
C PRO A 68 17.44 12.30 2.37
N GLU A 69 17.10 11.93 1.14
CA GLU A 69 15.73 12.02 0.65
C GLU A 69 14.83 11.10 1.48
N ARG A 70 13.66 11.60 1.85
CA ARG A 70 12.65 10.85 2.61
C ARG A 70 11.62 10.27 1.66
N PHE A 71 11.04 9.15 2.03
CA PHE A 71 9.92 8.57 1.31
C PHE A 71 8.76 8.22 2.24
N ASN A 72 7.56 8.21 1.68
CA ASN A 72 6.33 7.79 2.35
C ASN A 72 5.43 7.03 1.35
N ILE A 73 5.10 5.79 1.68
CA ILE A 73 4.22 4.91 0.92
C ILE A 73 2.87 4.88 1.63
N THR A 74 1.81 5.23 0.91
CA THR A 74 0.45 5.31 1.45
C THR A 74 -0.53 4.49 0.62
N GLY A 75 -1.60 4.08 1.29
CA GLY A 75 -2.77 3.45 0.70
C GLY A 75 -3.83 3.19 1.76
N GLU A 76 -4.96 2.62 1.36
CA GLU A 76 -5.98 2.21 2.32
C GLU A 76 -5.41 1.15 3.29
N GLY A 77 -5.42 1.48 4.58
CA GLY A 77 -4.91 0.60 5.63
C GLY A 77 -3.38 0.56 5.78
N VAL A 78 -2.62 1.47 5.17
CA VAL A 78 -1.16 1.46 5.29
C VAL A 78 -0.51 2.84 5.16
N ALA A 79 0.46 3.11 6.03
CA ALA A 79 1.41 4.20 5.89
C ALA A 79 2.79 3.70 6.31
N LEU A 80 3.77 3.75 5.40
CA LEU A 80 5.15 3.34 5.64
C LEU A 80 6.07 4.49 5.26
N GLY A 81 7.07 4.79 6.07
CA GLY A 81 8.07 5.80 5.72
C GLY A 81 9.48 5.36 5.99
N GLY A 82 10.41 6.19 5.54
CA GLY A 82 11.83 6.01 5.76
C GLY A 82 12.66 7.04 5.02
N SER A 83 13.95 6.75 4.93
CA SER A 83 14.92 7.59 4.25
C SER A 83 15.84 6.74 3.38
N PHE A 84 16.28 7.29 2.25
CA PHE A 84 17.30 6.64 1.45
C PHE A 84 18.66 6.71 2.16
N PRO A 85 19.50 5.65 2.05
CA PRO A 85 20.84 5.68 2.59
C PRO A 85 21.69 6.76 1.89
N ALA A 86 22.72 7.24 2.60
CA ALA A 86 23.65 8.23 2.05
C ALA A 86 24.21 7.78 0.69
N GLY A 87 24.20 8.70 -0.29
CA GLY A 87 24.65 8.44 -1.66
C GLY A 87 23.64 7.71 -2.55
N LEU A 88 22.48 7.27 -2.04
CA LEU A 88 21.36 6.79 -2.84
C LEU A 88 20.29 7.87 -2.96
N ARG A 89 19.98 8.28 -4.18
CA ARG A 89 19.05 9.39 -4.44
C ARG A 89 18.27 9.19 -5.74
N VAL A 90 17.03 9.65 -5.74
CA VAL A 90 16.25 9.88 -6.96
C VAL A 90 16.66 11.22 -7.56
N GLY A 91 16.76 12.26 -6.72
CA GLY A 91 17.17 13.61 -7.10
C GLY A 91 16.21 14.32 -8.06
N TYR A 92 16.48 15.60 -8.33
CA TYR A 92 15.71 16.44 -9.27
C TYR A 92 15.75 15.95 -10.73
N GLN A 93 16.64 15.02 -11.04
CA GLN A 93 16.66 14.35 -12.35
C GLN A 93 15.68 13.17 -12.42
N GLU A 94 14.99 12.85 -11.33
CA GLU A 94 14.06 11.72 -11.22
C GLU A 94 14.72 10.40 -11.64
N ASN A 95 15.93 10.13 -11.15
CA ASN A 95 16.69 8.93 -11.49
C ASN A 95 16.22 7.71 -10.69
N TRP A 96 15.00 7.26 -10.94
CA TRP A 96 14.38 6.11 -10.27
C TRP A 96 15.14 4.79 -10.48
N ASN A 97 15.90 4.67 -11.57
CA ASN A 97 16.75 3.51 -11.81
C ASN A 97 17.86 3.35 -10.75
N ALA A 98 18.24 4.43 -10.05
CA ALA A 98 19.23 4.37 -8.98
C ALA A 98 18.80 3.44 -7.83
N LEU A 99 17.48 3.29 -7.60
CA LEU A 99 16.93 2.48 -6.52
C LEU A 99 16.95 0.97 -6.83
N LEU A 100 17.14 0.58 -8.09
CA LEU A 100 17.06 -0.83 -8.49
C LEU A 100 18.20 -1.66 -7.89
N GLY A 101 17.84 -2.77 -7.26
CA GLY A 101 18.74 -3.67 -6.55
C GLY A 101 19.31 -3.08 -5.24
N LYS A 102 18.85 -1.90 -4.82
CA LYS A 102 19.26 -1.27 -3.56
C LYS A 102 18.24 -1.53 -2.47
N THR A 103 18.75 -1.74 -1.26
CA THR A 103 17.91 -1.89 -0.07
C THR A 103 17.71 -0.53 0.58
N ILE A 104 16.45 -0.14 0.75
CA ILE A 104 16.04 1.05 1.51
C ILE A 104 15.39 0.61 2.82
N VAL A 105 15.51 1.45 3.85
CA VAL A 105 15.05 1.15 5.20
C VAL A 105 13.68 1.78 5.44
N VAL A 106 12.75 0.97 5.93
CA VAL A 106 11.47 1.43 6.49
C VAL A 106 11.71 1.66 7.99
N THR A 107 11.22 2.78 8.52
CA THR A 107 11.35 3.15 9.93
C THR A 107 9.99 3.09 10.64
N ALA A 108 9.96 3.46 11.92
CA ALA A 108 8.72 3.60 12.67
C ALA A 108 7.93 4.88 12.34
N GLU A 109 8.51 5.76 11.51
CA GLU A 109 7.91 7.03 11.11
C GLU A 109 7.38 6.94 9.67
N SER A 110 6.32 7.68 9.39
CA SER A 110 5.73 7.89 8.07
C SER A 110 5.29 9.35 7.91
N GLY A 111 4.61 9.66 6.82
CA GLY A 111 4.06 11.00 6.58
C GLY A 111 5.04 11.94 5.86
N ASP A 112 4.62 13.20 5.74
CA ASP A 112 5.43 14.28 5.18
C ASP A 112 6.56 14.65 6.16
N PRO A 113 7.77 15.01 5.68
CA PRO A 113 8.84 15.50 6.55
C PRO A 113 8.44 16.64 7.51
N ASN A 114 7.47 17.47 7.13
CA ASN A 114 6.95 18.59 7.92
C ASN A 114 5.78 18.18 8.84
N GLU A 115 5.09 17.09 8.51
CA GLU A 115 3.97 16.54 9.27
C GLU A 115 4.18 15.02 9.48
N PRO A 116 5.14 14.63 10.33
CA PRO A 116 5.46 13.23 10.56
C PRO A 116 4.32 12.51 11.28
N GLY A 117 4.13 11.24 10.94
CA GLY A 117 3.19 10.32 11.58
C GLY A 117 3.83 8.98 11.92
N ASP A 118 3.05 8.09 12.52
CA ASP A 118 3.48 6.73 12.85
C ASP A 118 3.28 5.78 11.67
N ALA A 119 4.29 4.94 11.40
CA ALA A 119 4.16 3.88 10.41
C ALA A 119 3.23 2.76 10.91
N PHE A 120 2.27 2.35 10.08
CA PHE A 120 1.29 1.32 10.41
C PHE A 120 0.86 0.51 9.18
N ILE A 121 0.27 -0.65 9.47
CA ILE A 121 -0.39 -1.51 8.48
C ILE A 121 -1.59 -2.21 9.10
N GLU A 122 -2.69 -2.31 8.35
CA GLU A 122 -3.86 -3.09 8.70
C GLU A 122 -3.71 -4.52 8.19
N LEU A 123 -3.50 -5.48 9.10
CA LEU A 123 -3.38 -6.90 8.77
C LEU A 123 -4.73 -7.62 8.74
N ALA A 124 -5.74 -7.00 9.34
CA ALA A 124 -7.15 -7.37 9.29
C ALA A 124 -7.99 -6.07 9.25
N PRO A 125 -9.22 -6.09 8.69
CA PRO A 125 -10.03 -4.88 8.55
C PRO A 125 -10.21 -4.12 9.87
N GLY A 126 -9.73 -2.88 9.93
CA GLY A 126 -9.84 -2.02 11.11
C GLY A 126 -8.83 -2.31 12.23
N GLU A 127 -7.92 -3.28 12.07
CA GLU A 127 -6.86 -3.59 13.04
C GLU A 127 -5.51 -3.02 12.60
N ARG A 128 -5.20 -1.80 13.07
CA ARG A 128 -3.91 -1.15 12.82
C ARG A 128 -2.81 -1.77 13.67
N SER A 129 -1.84 -2.38 13.01
CA SER A 129 -0.60 -2.87 13.60
C SER A 129 0.53 -1.87 13.38
N ARG A 130 1.32 -1.61 14.43
CA ARG A 130 2.45 -0.68 14.35
C ARG A 130 3.60 -1.32 13.56
N VAL A 131 4.16 -0.57 12.62
CA VAL A 131 5.41 -0.93 11.94
C VAL A 131 6.55 -0.26 12.70
N SER A 132 7.54 -1.03 13.15
CA SER A 132 8.71 -0.50 13.85
C SER A 132 9.96 -0.42 12.97
N GLY A 133 9.91 -1.06 11.80
CA GLY A 133 10.94 -0.93 10.78
C GLY A 133 10.74 -1.93 9.65
N GLY A 134 11.76 -2.05 8.79
CA GLY A 134 11.73 -2.99 7.69
C GLY A 134 12.72 -2.62 6.60
N THR A 135 12.65 -3.34 5.49
CA THR A 135 13.47 -3.11 4.32
C THR A 135 12.67 -3.33 3.05
N ILE A 136 12.92 -2.52 2.03
CA ILE A 136 12.39 -2.71 0.68
C ILE A 136 13.58 -2.82 -0.27
N THR A 137 13.51 -3.74 -1.24
CA THR A 137 14.46 -3.80 -2.35
C THR A 137 13.66 -3.84 -3.65
N PHE A 138 13.77 -2.77 -4.44
CA PHE A 138 13.11 -2.68 -5.74
C PHE A 138 13.91 -3.42 -6.80
N GLU A 139 13.22 -4.17 -7.65
CA GLU A 139 13.82 -5.08 -8.62
C GLU A 139 13.43 -4.73 -10.05
N LYS A 140 12.32 -4.01 -10.21
CA LYS A 140 11.78 -3.63 -11.50
C LYS A 140 11.20 -2.22 -11.45
N LEU A 141 11.48 -1.44 -12.49
CA LEU A 141 10.82 -0.19 -12.82
C LEU A 141 10.00 -0.39 -14.10
N SER A 142 8.77 0.10 -14.12
CA SER A 142 7.89 0.08 -15.30
C SER A 142 6.97 1.30 -15.33
N GLY A 143 6.15 1.41 -16.37
CA GLY A 143 5.27 2.56 -16.58
C GLY A 143 5.97 3.71 -17.32
N ASN A 144 5.22 4.77 -17.57
CA ASN A 144 5.70 5.98 -18.19
C ASN A 144 6.46 6.83 -17.18
N THR A 145 7.76 7.02 -17.45
CA THR A 145 8.66 7.82 -16.63
C THR A 145 8.70 9.29 -17.03
N ARG A 146 7.81 9.76 -17.93
CA ARG A 146 7.81 11.13 -18.47
C ARG A 146 6.41 11.73 -18.48
N GLY A 147 6.29 12.94 -17.92
CA GLY A 147 5.07 13.77 -17.91
C GLY A 147 4.17 13.51 -16.69
N GLY A 148 3.41 14.52 -16.27
CA GLY A 148 2.68 14.55 -14.98
C GLY A 148 1.49 13.59 -14.81
N ASN A 149 1.30 12.64 -15.72
CA ASN A 149 0.27 11.59 -15.65
C ASN A 149 0.92 10.19 -15.60
N GLY A 150 2.13 10.08 -15.05
CA GLY A 150 2.88 8.82 -15.03
C GLY A 150 2.13 7.73 -14.26
N ASP A 151 2.29 6.49 -14.72
CA ASP A 151 1.99 5.24 -14.01
C ASP A 151 3.30 4.58 -13.55
N MET A 152 4.30 5.40 -13.25
CA MET A 152 5.65 4.96 -12.91
C MET A 152 5.60 4.05 -11.68
N THR A 153 5.91 2.78 -11.89
CA THR A 153 5.72 1.75 -10.89
C THR A 153 7.06 1.12 -10.53
N LEU A 154 7.37 1.12 -9.24
CA LEU A 154 8.44 0.29 -8.67
C LEU A 154 7.84 -0.98 -8.09
N THR A 155 8.43 -2.13 -8.46
CA THR A 155 8.08 -3.44 -7.94
C THR A 155 9.29 -4.10 -7.30
N GLY A 156 9.09 -4.79 -6.18
CA GLY A 156 10.17 -5.49 -5.50
C GLY A 156 9.73 -6.33 -4.31
N ARG A 157 10.69 -6.65 -3.46
CA ARG A 157 10.51 -7.41 -2.23
C ARG A 157 10.55 -6.51 -1.01
N VAL A 158 9.83 -6.93 0.03
CA VAL A 158 9.70 -6.18 1.29
C VAL A 158 9.74 -7.12 2.48
N MET A 159 10.33 -6.64 3.57
CA MET A 159 10.24 -7.22 4.89
C MET A 159 9.84 -6.10 5.86
N LEU A 160 8.80 -6.29 6.67
CA LEU A 160 8.37 -5.35 7.70
C LEU A 160 8.50 -5.99 9.08
N VAL A 161 8.91 -5.21 10.06
CA VAL A 161 8.88 -5.55 11.48
C VAL A 161 7.60 -4.96 12.06
N VAL A 162 6.66 -5.81 12.44
CA VAL A 162 5.29 -5.41 12.80
C VAL A 162 4.92 -5.93 14.18
N SER A 163 4.38 -5.05 15.02
CA SER A 163 3.81 -5.41 16.32
C SER A 163 2.37 -5.89 16.15
N THR A 164 2.13 -7.18 16.36
CA THR A 164 0.82 -7.83 16.27
C THR A 164 0.30 -8.23 17.65
N SER A 165 -0.95 -8.68 17.73
CA SER A 165 -1.54 -9.26 18.96
C SER A 165 -0.78 -10.49 19.48
N THR A 166 -0.03 -11.18 18.63
CA THR A 166 0.80 -12.35 18.99
C THR A 166 2.26 -12.01 19.29
N GLY A 167 2.63 -10.72 19.19
CA GLY A 167 3.99 -10.23 19.38
C GLY A 167 4.59 -9.58 18.14
N ILE A 168 5.89 -9.29 18.20
CA ILE A 168 6.65 -8.69 17.10
C ILE A 168 6.94 -9.78 16.06
N GLN A 169 6.60 -9.52 14.80
CA GLN A 169 6.82 -10.43 13.69
C GLN A 169 7.56 -9.76 12.53
N ASN A 170 8.35 -10.55 11.81
CA ASN A 170 8.93 -10.16 10.52
C ASN A 170 8.03 -10.67 9.39
N LEU A 171 7.30 -9.78 8.75
CA LEU A 171 6.40 -10.09 7.64
C LEU A 171 7.13 -9.87 6.32
N MET A 172 7.14 -10.89 5.47
CA MET A 172 7.82 -10.83 4.17
C MET A 172 6.82 -10.84 3.03
N GLY A 173 7.18 -10.22 1.91
CA GLY A 173 6.42 -10.37 0.68
C GLY A 173 6.87 -9.44 -0.44
N THR A 174 5.91 -8.91 -1.20
CA THR A 174 6.15 -8.13 -2.41
C THR A 174 5.43 -6.80 -2.38
N ILE A 175 6.01 -5.81 -3.03
CA ILE A 175 5.43 -4.47 -3.16
C ILE A 175 5.39 -4.08 -4.65
N SER A 176 4.32 -3.41 -5.07
CA SER A 176 4.23 -2.66 -6.32
C SER A 176 3.56 -1.34 -6.03
N VAL A 177 4.20 -0.22 -6.36
CA VAL A 177 3.74 1.10 -5.93
C VAL A 177 4.03 2.16 -7.00
N HIS A 178 3.10 3.10 -7.16
CA HIS A 178 3.28 4.30 -7.97
C HIS A 178 4.26 5.27 -7.32
N CYS A 179 5.14 5.90 -8.09
CA CYS A 179 6.20 6.75 -7.57
C CYS A 179 6.03 8.21 -8.00
N VAL A 180 6.12 9.13 -7.04
CA VAL A 180 6.00 10.59 -7.25
C VAL A 180 7.07 11.31 -6.45
N THR A 181 7.68 12.34 -7.03
CA THR A 181 8.64 13.23 -6.35
C THR A 181 8.01 14.56 -5.97
N TRP A 182 8.52 15.16 -4.89
CA TRP A 182 8.18 16.49 -4.39
C TRP A 182 9.48 17.23 -4.09
N GLY A 183 9.65 18.47 -4.55
CA GLY A 183 10.87 19.25 -4.29
C GLY A 183 10.92 20.55 -5.06
#